data_AF-C8W0T7-F1
#
_entry.id   AF-C8W0T7-F1
#
_cell.length_a   1.000
_cell.length_b   1.000
_cell.length_c   1.000
_cell.angle_alpha   90.00
_cell.angle_beta   90.00
_cell.angle_gamma   90.00
#
_symmetry.space_group_name_H-M   'P 1'
#
loop_
_entity.id
_entity.type
_entity.pdbx_description
1 polymer ?
#
loop_
_entity_poly.entity_id
_entity_poly.type
_entity_poly.pdbx_seq_one_letter_code
_entity_poly.pdbx_strand_id
1 'polypeptide(L)'
;MTKYVAVAGKGGVGKTTFMTLMLRQMVRKKTGISILAVDADPNANLNEALGLTVTTTISDYLEEIKNLKTIPDEMRCTLNTKDKFQQALIKGQDLDLLVMGNPQGPGCYCVANNLLRMYIENLGENYDFVAVDTEAGMEHFSRFTI
;
A
#
# COMPACT_ATOMS: atom_id res chain seq x y z
N MET A 1 10.79 -4.27 16.95
CA MET A 1 11.26 -3.18 16.07
C MET A 1 11.04 -3.64 14.64
N THR A 2 10.14 -2.97 13.93
CA THR A 2 9.78 -3.27 12.54
C THR A 2 10.96 -3.11 11.60
N LYS A 3 11.13 -4.03 10.65
CA LYS A 3 12.13 -3.94 9.59
C LYS A 3 11.49 -3.48 8.29
N TYR A 4 11.95 -2.39 7.72
CA TYR A 4 11.50 -1.87 6.43
C TYR A 4 12.49 -2.25 5.33
N VAL A 5 11.98 -2.80 4.23
CA VAL A 5 12.75 -3.12 3.02
C VAL A 5 12.01 -2.57 1.82
N ALA A 6 12.65 -1.67 1.09
CA ALA A 6 12.13 -1.15 -0.17
C ALA A 6 12.95 -1.69 -1.35
N VAL A 7 12.29 -2.08 -2.44
CA VAL A 7 12.95 -2.57 -3.65
C VAL A 7 12.70 -1.57 -4.78
N ALA A 8 13.77 -0.91 -5.23
CA ALA A 8 13.73 0.15 -6.22
C ALA A 8 14.64 -0.13 -7.42
N GLY A 9 14.36 0.50 -8.56
CA GLY A 9 15.12 0.28 -9.80
C GLY A 9 14.29 0.57 -11.06
N LYS A 10 14.91 0.43 -12.23
CA LYS A 10 14.27 0.75 -13.53
C LYS A 10 13.03 -0.11 -13.83
N GLY A 11 12.20 0.32 -14.77
CA GLY A 11 11.07 -0.46 -15.25
C GLY A 11 11.53 -1.78 -15.88
N GLY A 12 10.81 -2.87 -15.63
CA GLY A 12 11.08 -4.18 -16.26
C GLY A 12 12.28 -4.97 -15.72
N VAL A 13 12.99 -4.50 -14.69
CA VAL A 13 14.17 -5.22 -14.13
C VAL A 13 13.80 -6.38 -13.18
N GLY A 14 12.51 -6.64 -12.98
CA GLY A 14 12.02 -7.76 -12.14
C GLY A 14 11.92 -7.46 -10.64
N LYS A 15 11.70 -6.20 -10.24
CA LYS A 15 11.55 -5.78 -8.82
C LYS A 15 10.43 -6.52 -8.11
N THR A 16 9.22 -6.45 -8.66
CA THR A 16 8.03 -7.14 -8.14
C THR A 16 8.24 -8.65 -8.06
N THR A 17 8.90 -9.24 -9.07
CA THR A 17 9.25 -10.66 -9.08
C THR A 17 10.21 -11.01 -7.94
N PHE A 18 11.28 -10.24 -7.76
CA PHE A 18 12.22 -10.42 -6.67
C PHE A 18 11.52 -10.29 -5.31
N MET A 19 10.72 -9.24 -5.14
CA MET A 19 9.94 -8.99 -3.92
C MET A 19 9.02 -10.18 -3.61
N THR A 20 8.25 -10.64 -4.60
CA THR A 20 7.34 -11.78 -4.47
C THR A 20 8.08 -13.05 -4.02
N LEU A 21 9.21 -13.37 -4.66
CA LEU A 21 10.00 -14.55 -4.31
C LEU A 21 10.60 -14.44 -2.90
N MET A 22 11.07 -13.26 -2.53
CA MET A 22 11.58 -12.98 -1.18
C MET A 22 10.48 -13.21 -0.13
N LEU A 23 9.31 -12.60 -0.31
CA LEU A 23 8.17 -12.73 0.60
C LEU A 23 7.70 -14.18 0.71
N ARG A 24 7.54 -14.89 -0.40
CA ARG A 24 7.17 -16.32 -0.41
C ARG A 24 8.19 -17.17 0.35
N GLN A 25 9.49 -16.89 0.20
CA GLN A 25 10.53 -17.61 0.94
C GLN A 25 10.49 -17.28 2.44
N MET A 26 10.21 -16.02 2.81
CA MET A 26 10.08 -15.61 4.20
C MET A 26 8.92 -16.30 4.89
N VAL A 27 7.74 -16.29 4.26
CA VAL A 27 6.55 -17.01 4.73
C VAL A 27 6.84 -18.50 4.91
N ARG A 28 7.46 -19.15 3.91
CA ARG A 28 7.80 -20.59 3.99
C ARG A 28 8.80 -20.94 5.09
N LYS A 29 9.76 -20.06 5.38
CA LYS A 29 10.87 -20.34 6.31
C LYS A 29 10.61 -19.92 7.74
N LYS A 30 9.68 -18.99 7.99
CA LYS A 30 9.47 -18.42 9.32
C LYS A 30 8.03 -18.56 9.75
N THR A 31 7.82 -19.37 10.78
CA THR A 31 6.56 -19.44 11.52
C THR A 31 6.47 -18.22 12.46
N GLY A 32 5.52 -17.31 12.21
CA GLY A 32 5.11 -16.29 13.18
C GLY A 32 5.68 -14.88 13.02
N ILE A 33 6.24 -14.51 11.87
CA ILE A 33 6.50 -13.09 11.56
C ILE A 33 5.29 -12.47 10.87
N SER A 34 4.82 -11.33 11.36
CA SER A 34 3.81 -10.54 10.67
C SER A 34 4.45 -9.72 9.55
N ILE A 35 3.90 -9.84 8.33
CA ILE A 35 4.42 -9.20 7.13
C ILE A 35 3.37 -8.27 6.52
N LEU A 36 3.76 -7.04 6.24
CA LEU A 36 3.01 -6.10 5.43
C LEU A 36 3.74 -5.90 4.09
N ALA A 37 3.10 -6.31 3.00
CA ALA A 37 3.52 -5.96 1.65
C ALA A 37 2.83 -4.67 1.22
N VAL A 38 3.56 -3.80 0.53
CA VAL A 38 3.07 -2.51 0.04
C VAL A 38 3.39 -2.40 -1.43
N ASP A 39 2.36 -2.29 -2.26
CA ASP A 39 2.47 -2.00 -3.68
C ASP A 39 2.30 -0.49 -3.89
N ALA A 40 3.42 0.20 -4.08
CA ALA A 40 3.49 1.64 -4.33
C ALA A 40 3.52 1.96 -5.84
N ASP A 41 3.22 1.00 -6.71
CA ASP A 41 3.12 1.20 -8.15
C ASP A 41 1.63 1.38 -8.57
N PRO A 42 1.30 2.42 -9.37
CA PRO A 42 -0.04 2.64 -9.87
C PRO A 42 -0.63 1.48 -10.68
N ASN A 43 0.22 0.65 -11.29
CA ASN A 43 -0.20 -0.46 -12.13
C ASN A 43 -0.47 -1.76 -11.35
N ALA A 44 -0.39 -1.74 -10.01
CA ALA A 44 -0.78 -2.80 -9.07
C ALA A 44 -0.57 -4.24 -9.59
N ASN A 45 0.64 -4.78 -9.40
CA ASN A 45 0.99 -6.12 -9.90
C ASN A 45 1.41 -7.09 -8.78
N LEU A 46 1.66 -6.59 -7.57
CA LEU A 46 2.16 -7.41 -6.47
C LEU A 46 1.10 -8.37 -5.93
N ASN A 47 -0.18 -7.97 -5.97
CA ASN A 47 -1.31 -8.80 -5.54
C ASN A 47 -1.42 -10.09 -6.36
N GLU A 48 -1.34 -10.00 -7.68
CA GLU A 48 -1.45 -11.17 -8.57
C GLU A 48 -0.30 -12.13 -8.31
N ALA A 49 0.91 -11.59 -8.16
CA ALA A 49 2.11 -12.36 -7.88
C ALA A 49 2.06 -13.04 -6.51
N LEU A 50 1.39 -12.45 -5.52
CA LEU A 50 1.17 -13.03 -4.19
C LEU A 50 -0.09 -13.92 -4.11
N GLY A 51 -0.94 -13.93 -5.13
CA GLY A 51 -2.19 -14.69 -5.13
C GLY A 51 -3.28 -14.08 -4.25
N LEU A 52 -3.25 -12.76 -4.05
CA LEU A 52 -4.21 -12.02 -3.24
C LEU A 52 -5.24 -11.32 -4.13
N THR A 53 -6.50 -11.33 -3.69
CA THR A 53 -7.58 -10.59 -4.36
C THR A 53 -7.64 -9.18 -3.79
N VAL A 54 -7.44 -8.17 -4.65
CA VAL A 54 -7.58 -6.77 -4.27
C VAL A 54 -9.06 -6.42 -4.23
N THR A 55 -9.55 -6.06 -3.04
CA THR A 55 -10.94 -5.62 -2.85
C THR A 55 -11.07 -4.11 -2.83
N THR A 56 -10.01 -3.39 -2.45
CA THR A 56 -9.95 -1.93 -2.45
C THR A 56 -8.50 -1.44 -2.46
N THR A 57 -8.30 -0.20 -2.88
CA THR A 57 -7.00 0.47 -2.94
C THR A 57 -7.03 1.84 -2.27
N ILE A 58 -5.86 2.45 -2.07
CA ILE A 58 -5.77 3.84 -1.59
C ILE A 58 -6.43 4.80 -2.58
N SER A 59 -6.36 4.51 -3.88
CA SER A 59 -6.99 5.31 -4.93
C SER A 59 -8.52 5.26 -4.85
N ASP A 60 -9.11 4.10 -4.57
CA ASP A 60 -10.56 3.96 -4.38
C ASP A 60 -11.05 4.77 -3.18
N TYR A 61 -10.28 4.75 -2.08
CA TYR A 61 -10.56 5.55 -0.90
C TYR A 61 -10.48 7.07 -1.19
N LEU A 62 -9.51 7.49 -2.00
CA LEU A 62 -9.40 8.88 -2.44
C LEU A 62 -10.60 9.33 -3.26
N GLU A 63 -11.09 8.48 -4.15
CA GLU A 63 -12.31 8.77 -4.93
C GLU A 63 -13.53 8.88 -4.01
N GLU A 64 -13.66 7.98 -3.04
CA GLU A 64 -14.75 8.03 -2.07
C GLU A 64 -14.74 9.35 -1.27
N ILE A 65 -13.57 9.80 -0.78
CA ILE A 65 -13.45 11.09 -0.08
C ILE A 65 -13.85 12.27 -0.97
N LYS A 66 -13.46 12.26 -2.25
CA LYS A 66 -13.87 13.31 -3.20
C LYS A 66 -15.40 13.36 -3.34
N ASN A 67 -16.04 12.19 -3.44
CA ASN A 67 -17.50 12.08 -3.55
C ASN A 67 -18.22 12.49 -2.26
N LEU A 68 -17.59 12.32 -1.10
CA LEU A 68 -18.11 12.79 0.19
C LEU A 68 -17.97 14.31 0.36
N LYS A 69 -16.95 14.92 -0.24
CA LYS A 69 -16.78 16.39 -0.27
C LYS A 69 -17.87 17.12 -1.06
N THR A 70 -18.62 16.41 -1.90
CA THR A 70 -19.83 16.92 -2.58
C THR A 70 -21.11 16.79 -1.76
N ILE A 71 -21.07 16.18 -0.57
CA ILE A 71 -22.21 16.01 0.34
C ILE A 71 -22.17 17.09 1.45
N PRO A 72 -23.32 17.66 1.88
CA PRO A 72 -23.40 18.65 2.96
C PRO A 72 -22.75 18.20 4.28
N ASP A 73 -22.15 19.14 5.00
CA ASP A 73 -21.35 18.88 6.22
C ASP A 73 -22.13 18.15 7.34
N GLU A 74 -23.45 18.29 7.38
CA GLU A 74 -24.36 17.66 8.35
C GLU A 74 -24.35 16.12 8.29
N MET A 75 -24.01 15.53 7.14
CA MET A 75 -23.89 14.07 6.95
C MET A 75 -22.43 13.55 7.07
N ARG A 76 -21.43 14.42 7.26
CA ARG A 76 -20.02 14.01 7.33
C ARG A 76 -19.58 13.47 8.69
N CYS A 77 -20.28 13.83 9.76
CA CYS A 77 -19.89 13.56 11.15
C CYS A 77 -19.93 12.08 11.60
N THR A 78 -20.33 11.14 10.74
CA THR A 78 -20.39 9.70 11.08
C THR A 78 -19.20 8.90 10.55
N LEU A 79 -18.24 9.54 9.89
CA LEU A 79 -17.11 8.86 9.25
C LEU A 79 -15.88 8.90 10.15
N ASN A 80 -15.75 7.90 11.02
CA ASN A 80 -14.51 7.65 11.74
C ASN A 80 -13.40 7.32 10.74
N THR A 81 -12.47 8.23 10.53
CA THR A 81 -11.33 8.10 9.61
C THR A 81 -10.46 6.86 9.92
N LYS A 82 -10.46 6.38 11.17
CA LYS A 82 -9.74 5.17 11.60
C LYS A 82 -10.36 3.87 11.08
N ASP A 83 -11.69 3.77 11.02
CA ASP A 83 -12.38 2.55 10.59
C ASP A 83 -12.19 2.32 9.08
N LYS A 84 -12.02 3.40 8.32
CA LYS A 84 -11.71 3.33 6.88
C LYS A 84 -10.24 3.06 6.57
N PHE A 85 -9.32 3.45 7.46
CA PHE A 85 -7.89 3.08 7.33
C PHE A 85 -7.72 1.55 7.27
N GLN A 86 -8.47 0.79 8.08
CA GLN A 86 -8.39 -0.67 8.03
C GLN A 86 -9.02 -1.28 6.76
N GLN A 87 -9.86 -0.54 6.03
CA GLN A 87 -10.54 -1.08 4.85
C GLN A 87 -9.60 -1.21 3.66
N ALA A 88 -8.59 -0.33 3.54
CA ALA A 88 -7.58 -0.38 2.48
C ALA A 88 -6.57 -1.54 2.60
N LEU A 89 -6.56 -2.21 3.76
CA LEU A 89 -5.67 -3.32 4.04
C LEU A 89 -6.32 -4.64 3.61
N ILE A 90 -5.69 -5.29 2.63
CA ILE A 90 -6.09 -6.62 2.17
C ILE A 90 -5.44 -7.65 3.09
N LYS A 91 -6.25 -8.37 3.86
CA LYS A 91 -5.75 -9.41 4.76
C LYS A 91 -5.56 -10.72 4.01
N GLY A 92 -4.33 -11.22 3.99
CA GLY A 92 -4.01 -12.55 3.47
C GLY A 92 -3.89 -13.57 4.60
N GLN A 93 -3.68 -14.84 4.21
CA GLN A 93 -3.45 -15.90 5.18
C GLN A 93 -2.09 -15.77 5.88
N ASP A 94 -1.06 -15.38 5.12
CA ASP A 94 0.34 -15.36 5.58
C ASP A 94 0.95 -13.95 5.67
N LEU A 95 0.40 -13.00 4.93
CA LEU A 95 0.83 -11.60 4.90
C LEU A 95 -0.36 -10.70 4.54
N ASP A 96 -0.28 -9.45 4.94
CA ASP A 96 -1.24 -8.42 4.53
C ASP A 96 -0.67 -7.57 3.40
N LEU A 97 -1.55 -6.99 2.61
CA LEU A 97 -1.19 -6.21 1.43
C LEU A 97 -1.90 -4.85 1.44
N LEU A 98 -1.13 -3.80 1.19
CA LEU A 98 -1.60 -2.45 0.92
C LEU A 98 -1.29 -2.09 -0.53
N VAL A 99 -2.27 -1.61 -1.27
CA VAL A 99 -2.12 -1.28 -2.70
C VAL A 99 -2.47 0.18 -2.94
N MET A 100 -1.56 0.91 -3.59
CA MET A 100 -1.78 2.31 -3.96
C MET A 100 -2.91 2.46 -5.01
N GLY A 101 -2.91 1.60 -6.02
CA GLY A 101 -3.86 1.68 -7.15
C GLY A 101 -3.54 2.86 -8.08
N ASN A 102 -4.41 3.10 -9.07
CA ASN A 102 -4.19 4.11 -10.10
C ASN A 102 -4.99 5.41 -9.84
N PRO A 103 -4.42 6.42 -9.15
CA PRO A 103 -5.14 7.64 -8.81
C PRO A 103 -5.39 8.51 -10.05
N GLN A 104 -6.65 8.84 -10.34
CA GLN A 104 -7.02 9.67 -11.49
C GLN A 104 -7.24 11.15 -11.14
N GLY A 105 -6.71 12.04 -12.00
CA GLY A 105 -6.93 13.49 -11.97
C GLY A 105 -5.70 14.33 -11.54
N PRO A 106 -5.73 15.65 -11.78
CA PRO A 106 -4.62 16.55 -11.45
C PRO A 106 -4.34 16.56 -9.94
N GLY A 107 -3.05 16.43 -9.57
CA GLY A 107 -2.60 16.47 -8.17
C GLY A 107 -2.85 15.20 -7.35
N CYS A 108 -3.48 14.16 -7.92
CA CYS A 108 -3.92 12.98 -7.15
C CYS A 108 -2.76 12.09 -6.67
N TYR A 109 -1.68 12.00 -7.45
CA TYR A 109 -0.47 11.26 -7.06
C TYR A 109 0.19 11.82 -5.79
N CYS A 110 0.18 13.14 -5.59
CA CYS A 110 0.75 13.75 -4.37
C CYS A 110 -0.05 13.34 -3.13
N VAL A 111 -1.38 13.37 -3.23
CA VAL A 111 -2.27 12.98 -2.13
C VAL A 111 -2.20 11.48 -1.86
N ALA A 112 -2.15 10.66 -2.91
CA ALA A 112 -1.99 9.21 -2.80
C ALA A 112 -0.67 8.83 -2.14
N ASN A 113 0.44 9.47 -2.51
CA ASN A 113 1.75 9.27 -1.88
C ASN A 113 1.73 9.65 -0.39
N ASN A 114 1.14 10.80 -0.04
CA ASN A 114 1.02 11.23 1.36
C ASN A 114 0.18 10.25 2.18
N LEU A 115 -0.94 9.76 1.61
CA LEU A 115 -1.75 8.74 2.28
C LEU A 115 -0.97 7.43 2.45
N LEU A 116 -0.34 6.94 1.38
CA LEU A 116 0.47 5.72 1.41
C LEU A 116 1.53 5.80 2.52
N ARG A 117 2.23 6.93 2.61
CA ARG A 117 3.20 7.18 3.68
C ARG A 117 2.55 7.09 5.07
N MET A 118 1.42 7.77 5.27
CA MET A 118 0.68 7.69 6.55
C MET A 118 0.26 6.26 6.87
N TYR A 119 -0.16 5.47 5.89
CA TYR A 119 -0.48 4.05 6.08
C TYR A 119 0.75 3.24 6.50
N ILE A 120 1.89 3.42 5.82
CA ILE A 120 3.14 2.73 6.15
C ILE A 120 3.59 3.07 7.58
N GLU A 121 3.57 4.36 7.95
CA GLU A 121 3.96 4.83 9.29
C GLU A 121 3.03 4.30 10.39
N ASN A 122 1.71 4.36 10.20
CA ASN A 122 0.74 3.95 11.23
C ASN A 122 0.54 2.43 11.32
N LEU A 123 0.50 1.74 10.18
CA LEU A 123 0.29 0.29 10.16
C LEU A 123 1.58 -0.47 10.44
N GLY A 124 2.71 0.03 9.94
CA GLY A 124 4.00 -0.66 9.99
C GLY A 124 4.45 -1.03 11.40
N GLU A 125 4.09 -0.25 12.42
CA GLU A 125 4.38 -0.54 13.83
C GLU A 125 3.79 -1.87 14.32
N ASN A 126 2.72 -2.36 13.67
CA ASN A 126 2.05 -3.61 14.01
C ASN A 126 2.66 -4.84 13.30
N TYR A 127 3.65 -4.62 12.42
CA TYR A 127 4.30 -5.68 11.65
C TYR A 127 5.76 -5.86 12.02
N ASP A 128 6.26 -7.09 11.96
CA ASP A 128 7.68 -7.38 12.12
C ASP A 128 8.49 -6.95 10.89
N PHE A 129 7.87 -7.02 9.71
CA PHE A 129 8.50 -6.77 8.43
C PHE A 129 7.56 -6.03 7.47
N VAL A 130 8.04 -4.94 6.90
CA VAL A 130 7.33 -4.15 5.89
C VAL A 130 8.14 -4.16 4.61
N ALA A 131 7.53 -4.60 3.52
CA ALA A 131 8.16 -4.74 2.21
C ALA A 131 7.48 -3.82 1.21
N VAL A 132 8.21 -2.86 0.64
CA VAL A 132 7.67 -1.85 -0.27
C VAL A 132 8.19 -2.06 -1.68
N ASP A 133 7.29 -2.43 -2.60
CA ASP A 133 7.58 -2.49 -4.03
C ASP A 133 7.28 -1.12 -4.65
N THR A 134 8.28 -0.53 -5.30
CA THR A 134 8.19 0.85 -5.80
C THR A 134 8.08 0.87 -7.31
N GLU A 135 7.42 1.90 -7.85
CA GLU A 135 7.48 2.17 -9.29
C GLU A 135 8.95 2.44 -9.73
N ALA A 136 9.15 2.44 -11.05
CA ALA A 136 10.40 2.81 -11.68
C ALA A 136 10.78 4.28 -11.48
N GLY A 137 11.59 4.53 -10.46
CA GLY A 137 12.24 5.82 -10.28
C GLY A 137 12.58 6.11 -8.81
N MET A 138 13.23 7.24 -8.59
CA MET A 138 13.64 7.71 -7.25
C MET A 138 12.67 8.74 -6.68
N GLU A 139 11.59 9.07 -7.39
CA GLU A 139 10.59 10.04 -6.99
C GLU A 139 9.94 9.67 -5.65
N HIS A 140 9.77 8.38 -5.33
CA HIS A 140 9.25 7.95 -4.04
C HIS A 140 10.22 8.23 -2.88
N PHE A 141 11.53 8.14 -3.11
CA PHE A 141 12.55 8.42 -2.09
C PHE A 141 12.85 9.92 -1.98
N SER A 142 12.92 10.62 -3.12
CA SER A 142 13.20 12.07 -3.15
C SER A 142 12.02 12.91 -2.64
N ARG A 143 10.80 12.37 -2.68
CA ARG A 143 9.59 12.99 -2.10
C ARG A 143 9.26 12.46 -0.69
N PHE A 144 10.17 11.70 -0.06
CA PHE A 144 9.96 11.11 1.27
C PHE A 144 8.63 10.35 1.39
N THR A 145 8.21 9.66 0.32
CA THR A 145 7.00 8.82 0.30
C THR A 145 7.27 7.46 0.96
N ILE A 146 8.52 7.00 0.93
CA ILE A 146 9.02 5.76 1.52
C ILE A 146 10.23 6.10 2.39
#